data_AF-A0A163JV79-F1
#
_entry.id   AF-A0A163JV79-F1
#
_cell.length_a   1.000
_cell.length_b   1.000
_cell.length_c   1.000
_cell.angle_alpha   90.00
_cell.angle_beta   90.00
_cell.angle_gamma   90.00
#
_symmetry.space_group_name_H-M   'P 1'
#
loop_
_entity.id
_entity.type
_entity.pdbx_description
1 polymer ?
#
loop_
_entity_poly.entity_id
_entity_poly.type
_entity_poly.pdbx_seq_one_letter_code
_entity_poly.pdbx_strand_id
1 'polypeptide(L)'
;MTVATGTRIFFVESTAHWEAMQREKAQFHSTTSASPDHTTAMPTKKQQQPLSKPPPLQRDSLASRNALAVGKPGSRRRNRWDNNHLKDNPKAVLYQEDLKPPGHQHSSSSISFLQWQWDSDGEDDLALTENDFDNDSNGPHLTRQMRHGLKRHHIPEGWVMQYEKELLDYLSRRQHQDKPDEGLSQHHKTLTWEIDDSYLRWIVHAICRYYNVDSYSETTQDGRRVTIVNWTADHQLERPQVSFLDYIKK
;
A
#
# COMPACT_ATOMS: atom_id res chain seq x y z
N MET A 1 -58.12 -17.74 -12.63
CA MET A 1 -57.75 -16.35 -12.92
C MET A 1 -56.40 -16.09 -12.28
N THR A 2 -55.32 -16.08 -13.06
CA THR A 2 -53.94 -15.90 -12.57
C THR A 2 -53.38 -14.61 -13.16
N VAL A 3 -53.07 -13.65 -12.31
CA VAL A 3 -52.60 -12.31 -12.70
C VAL A 3 -51.07 -12.30 -12.59
N ALA A 4 -50.37 -12.19 -13.72
CA ALA A 4 -48.92 -12.11 -13.77
C ALA A 4 -48.47 -10.64 -13.69
N THR A 5 -47.83 -10.26 -12.58
CA THR A 5 -47.18 -8.97 -12.37
C THR A 5 -45.75 -9.00 -12.95
N GLY A 6 -45.55 -8.36 -14.11
CA GLY A 6 -44.24 -8.15 -14.71
C GLY A 6 -43.63 -6.81 -14.31
N THR A 7 -42.43 -6.84 -13.73
CA THR A 7 -41.64 -5.66 -13.38
C THR A 7 -40.96 -5.08 -14.62
N ARG A 8 -41.25 -3.83 -14.96
CA ARG A 8 -40.55 -3.07 -16.02
C ARG A 8 -39.39 -2.28 -15.42
N ILE A 9 -38.19 -2.50 -15.96
CA ILE A 9 -36.98 -1.73 -15.66
C ILE A 9 -36.80 -0.69 -16.77
N PHE A 10 -36.65 0.58 -16.40
CA PHE A 10 -36.31 1.66 -17.33
C PHE A 10 -34.82 1.99 -17.21
N PHE A 11 -34.11 1.95 -18.33
CA PHE A 11 -32.76 2.49 -18.43
C PHE A 11 -32.87 3.93 -18.95
N VAL A 12 -32.40 4.89 -18.14
CA VAL A 12 -32.30 6.30 -18.52
C VAL A 12 -30.85 6.56 -18.93
N GLU A 13 -30.60 6.57 -20.24
CA GLU A 13 -29.32 7.00 -20.78
C GLU A 13 -29.24 8.53 -20.74
N SER A 14 -28.56 9.09 -19.73
CA SER A 14 -28.25 10.52 -19.66
C SER A 14 -26.84 10.77 -20.22
N THR A 15 -26.71 10.77 -21.55
CA THR A 15 -25.50 11.22 -22.26
C THR A 15 -25.50 12.73 -22.51
N ALA A 16 -26.64 13.40 -22.38
CA ALA A 16 -26.79 14.83 -22.71
C ALA A 16 -26.15 15.80 -21.68
N HIS A 17 -25.94 15.37 -20.43
CA HIS A 17 -25.40 16.26 -19.40
C HIS A 17 -23.89 16.50 -19.54
N TRP A 18 -23.14 15.50 -20.05
CA TRP A 18 -21.70 15.65 -20.24
C TRP A 18 -21.44 16.69 -21.34
N GLU A 19 -22.00 16.54 -22.55
CA GLU A 19 -21.72 17.47 -23.67
C GLU A 19 -21.96 18.96 -23.34
N ALA A 20 -22.94 19.26 -22.48
CA ALA A 20 -23.19 20.64 -22.02
C ALA A 20 -21.99 21.24 -21.26
N MET A 21 -21.32 20.44 -20.42
CA MET A 21 -20.15 20.88 -19.65
C MET A 21 -18.90 21.13 -20.50
N GLN A 22 -18.73 20.47 -21.65
CA GLN A 22 -17.57 20.76 -22.53
C GLN A 22 -17.74 22.05 -23.33
N ARG A 23 -18.97 22.39 -23.72
CA ARG A 23 -19.24 23.65 -24.43
C ARG A 23 -18.96 24.87 -23.56
N GLU A 24 -19.26 24.80 -22.27
CA GLU A 24 -19.01 25.92 -21.34
C GLU A 24 -17.51 26.17 -21.12
N LYS A 25 -16.69 25.11 -21.08
CA LYS A 25 -15.23 25.24 -20.97
C LYS A 25 -14.57 25.86 -22.20
N ALA A 26 -15.08 25.59 -23.40
CA ALA A 26 -14.53 26.14 -24.64
C ALA A 26 -14.74 27.67 -24.78
N GLN A 27 -15.78 28.22 -24.15
CA GLN A 27 -16.08 29.66 -24.22
C GLN A 27 -15.18 30.52 -23.32
N PHE A 28 -14.58 29.94 -22.28
CA PHE A 28 -13.73 30.69 -21.34
C PHE A 28 -12.29 30.95 -21.83
N HIS A 29 -11.88 30.38 -22.97
CA HIS A 29 -10.50 30.50 -23.47
C HIS A 29 -10.34 31.40 -24.71
N SER A 30 -11.40 32.04 -25.20
CA SER A 30 -11.37 32.82 -26.44
C SER A 30 -11.39 34.35 -26.26
N THR A 31 -11.39 34.88 -25.02
CA THR A 31 -11.42 36.33 -24.79
C THR A 31 -10.16 36.83 -24.09
N THR A 32 -9.03 36.91 -24.81
CA THR A 32 -7.95 37.87 -24.52
C THR A 32 -7.19 38.13 -25.81
N SER A 33 -7.60 39.17 -26.53
CA SER A 33 -6.85 39.76 -27.65
C SER A 33 -7.05 41.27 -27.65
N ALA A 34 -5.97 41.99 -28.03
CA ALA A 34 -5.81 43.44 -28.26
C ALA A 34 -5.24 44.22 -27.06
N SER A 35 -4.14 45.01 -27.13
CA SER A 35 -3.21 45.50 -28.18
C SER A 35 -2.05 46.28 -27.47
N PRO A 36 -1.20 47.12 -28.12
CA PRO A 36 -0.19 46.87 -29.17
C PRO A 36 1.20 47.48 -28.82
N ASP A 37 2.09 47.47 -29.84
CA ASP A 37 3.37 48.22 -30.00
C ASP A 37 4.64 47.71 -29.31
N HIS A 38 5.60 47.24 -30.13
CA HIS A 38 6.95 47.81 -30.25
C HIS A 38 7.76 47.10 -31.37
N THR A 39 7.98 47.85 -32.45
CA THR A 39 9.19 48.00 -33.27
C THR A 39 10.05 46.78 -33.65
N THR A 40 10.00 46.49 -34.96
CA THR A 40 11.00 45.95 -35.89
C THR A 40 12.48 45.95 -35.45
N ALA A 41 13.12 44.77 -35.41
CA ALA A 41 14.56 44.61 -35.67
C ALA A 41 14.89 43.19 -36.17
N MET A 42 15.63 43.13 -37.28
CA MET A 42 16.13 41.95 -37.98
C MET A 42 17.15 41.11 -37.16
N PRO A 43 17.37 39.83 -37.51
CA PRO A 43 18.14 38.89 -36.71
C PRO A 43 19.65 39.03 -36.96
N THR A 44 20.41 39.36 -35.92
CA THR A 44 21.87 39.20 -35.92
C THR A 44 22.23 37.85 -35.28
N LYS A 45 22.93 37.03 -36.05
CA LYS A 45 23.53 35.75 -35.64
C LYS A 45 24.45 35.98 -34.43
N LYS A 46 23.94 35.78 -33.21
CA LYS A 46 24.78 35.68 -32.01
C LYS A 46 25.34 34.27 -31.91
N GLN A 47 26.66 34.23 -31.91
CA GLN A 47 27.49 33.05 -31.66
C GLN A 47 27.01 32.36 -30.37
N GLN A 48 26.82 31.04 -30.46
CA GLN A 48 26.49 30.19 -29.33
C GLN A 48 27.67 30.23 -28.36
N GLN A 49 27.49 30.94 -27.24
CA GLN A 49 28.42 30.80 -26.12
C GLN A 49 28.17 29.44 -25.44
N PRO A 50 29.23 28.76 -24.97
CA PRO A 50 29.09 27.49 -24.28
C PRO A 50 28.18 27.64 -23.06
N LEU A 51 27.23 26.71 -22.87
CA LEU A 51 26.34 26.64 -21.72
C LEU A 51 27.18 26.78 -20.43
N SER A 52 27.05 27.91 -19.75
CA SER A 52 27.57 28.05 -18.40
C SER A 52 26.79 27.10 -17.50
N LYS A 53 27.52 26.36 -16.66
CA LYS A 53 26.93 25.45 -15.68
C LYS A 53 25.92 26.23 -14.83
N PRO A 54 24.72 25.68 -14.54
CA PRO A 54 23.77 26.35 -13.69
C PRO A 54 24.44 26.64 -12.34
N PRO A 55 24.18 27.81 -11.74
CA PRO A 55 24.72 28.12 -10.41
C PRO A 55 24.29 27.04 -9.41
N PRO A 56 25.10 26.76 -8.39
CA PRO A 56 24.70 25.83 -7.33
C PRO A 56 23.35 26.28 -6.76
N LEU A 57 22.41 25.34 -6.65
CA LEU A 57 21.08 25.57 -6.11
C LEU A 57 21.22 26.29 -4.76
N GLN A 58 20.97 27.59 -4.74
CA GLN A 58 21.00 28.36 -3.51
C GLN A 58 19.91 27.79 -2.62
N ARG A 59 20.30 27.38 -1.41
CA ARG A 59 19.38 26.84 -0.43
C ARG A 59 18.30 27.89 -0.16
N ASP A 60 17.05 27.53 -0.44
CA ASP A 60 15.93 28.41 -0.17
C ASP A 60 15.95 28.87 1.30
N SER A 61 15.88 30.19 1.49
CA SER A 61 15.80 30.80 2.81
C SER A 61 14.59 30.25 3.57
N LEU A 62 14.67 30.21 4.90
CA LEU A 62 13.54 29.83 5.74
C LEU A 62 12.29 30.67 5.42
N ALA A 63 12.48 31.95 5.09
CA ALA A 63 11.42 32.85 4.66
C ALA A 63 10.75 32.38 3.35
N SER A 64 11.54 31.93 2.37
CA SER A 64 11.01 31.39 1.11
C SER A 64 10.19 30.11 1.33
N ARG A 65 10.69 29.19 2.17
CA ARG A 65 9.96 27.96 2.55
C ARG A 65 8.65 28.27 3.26
N ASN A 66 8.67 29.18 4.23
CA ASN A 66 7.45 29.60 4.95
C ASN A 66 6.45 30.27 3.99
N ALA A 67 6.92 31.14 3.09
CA ALA A 67 6.07 31.79 2.09
C ALA A 67 5.44 30.79 1.11
N LEU A 68 6.18 29.75 0.69
CA LEU A 68 5.67 28.67 -0.16
C LEU A 68 4.65 27.78 0.56
N ALA A 69 4.85 27.54 1.86
CA ALA A 69 3.94 26.75 2.69
C ALA A 69 2.58 27.44 2.85
N VAL A 70 2.56 28.75 3.11
CA VAL A 70 1.33 29.56 3.21
C VAL A 70 0.71 29.76 1.82
N GLY A 71 1.51 30.11 0.82
CA GLY A 71 1.05 30.43 -0.53
C GLY A 71 0.69 31.92 -0.74
N LYS A 72 0.40 32.27 -2.00
CA LYS A 72 0.04 33.64 -2.40
C LYS A 72 -1.32 34.06 -1.83
N PRO A 73 -1.53 35.34 -1.46
CA PRO A 73 -2.84 35.84 -1.02
C PRO A 73 -3.90 35.58 -2.11
N GLY A 74 -5.08 35.09 -1.70
CA GLY A 74 -6.17 34.71 -2.61
C GLY A 74 -6.01 33.34 -3.29
N SER A 75 -4.88 32.65 -3.11
CA SER A 75 -4.70 31.29 -3.63
C SER A 75 -5.46 30.26 -2.80
N ARG A 76 -5.96 29.20 -3.44
CA ARG A 76 -6.55 28.02 -2.76
C ARG A 76 -5.61 27.41 -1.72
N ARG A 77 -4.29 27.44 -1.95
CA ARG A 77 -3.30 26.94 -0.98
C ARG A 77 -3.32 27.75 0.31
N ARG A 78 -3.43 29.07 0.19
CA ARG A 78 -3.53 29.98 1.33
C ARG A 78 -4.85 29.83 2.06
N ASN A 79 -5.97 29.69 1.35
CA ASN A 79 -7.25 29.40 2.00
C ASN A 79 -7.23 28.09 2.80
N ARG A 80 -6.57 27.03 2.29
CA ARG A 80 -6.37 25.80 3.05
C ARG A 80 -5.49 26.02 4.29
N TRP A 81 -4.40 26.78 4.12
CA TRP A 81 -3.49 27.08 5.21
C TRP A 81 -4.18 27.92 6.30
N ASP A 82 -4.92 28.96 5.93
CA ASP A 82 -5.68 29.83 6.83
C ASP A 82 -6.82 29.07 7.53
N ASN A 83 -7.54 28.17 6.82
CA ASN A 83 -8.55 27.30 7.42
C ASN A 83 -7.95 26.33 8.45
N ASN A 84 -6.80 25.71 8.14
CA ASN A 84 -6.13 24.80 9.08
C ASN A 84 -5.62 25.50 10.33
N HIS A 85 -5.23 26.78 10.22
CA HIS A 85 -4.74 27.58 11.34
C HIS A 85 -5.86 28.41 12.01
N LEU A 86 -7.10 28.30 11.52
CA LEU A 86 -8.29 28.95 12.06
C LEU A 86 -8.12 30.46 12.35
N LYS A 87 -7.27 31.15 11.58
CA LYS A 87 -6.84 32.53 11.88
C LYS A 87 -7.98 33.53 11.96
N ASP A 88 -9.01 33.33 11.14
CA ASP A 88 -10.16 34.22 11.02
C ASP A 88 -11.41 33.64 11.70
N ASN A 89 -11.30 32.53 12.44
CA ASN A 89 -12.45 31.93 13.12
C ASN A 89 -12.66 32.60 14.49
N PRO A 90 -13.75 33.35 14.71
CA PRO A 90 -14.01 34.03 15.98
C PRO A 90 -14.22 33.07 17.16
N LYS A 91 -14.46 31.78 16.90
CA LYS A 91 -14.57 30.74 17.94
C LYS A 91 -13.24 30.06 18.25
N ALA A 92 -12.18 30.32 17.49
CA ALA A 92 -10.83 29.79 17.70
C ALA A 92 -10.02 30.68 18.65
N VAL A 93 -10.64 31.13 19.74
CA VAL A 93 -9.91 31.77 20.85
C VAL A 93 -9.33 30.64 21.68
N LEU A 94 -8.03 30.38 21.56
CA LEU A 94 -7.33 29.47 22.45
C LEU A 94 -7.25 30.12 23.84
N TYR A 95 -7.97 29.59 24.81
CA TYR A 95 -7.85 30.03 26.20
C TYR A 95 -6.59 29.44 26.83
N GLN A 96 -6.07 30.09 27.85
CA GLN A 96 -4.88 29.60 28.57
C GLN A 96 -5.13 28.22 29.23
N GLU A 97 -6.40 27.86 29.44
CA GLU A 97 -6.81 26.53 29.91
C GLU A 97 -6.65 25.45 28.83
N ASP A 98 -6.87 25.75 27.55
CA ASP A 98 -6.79 24.79 26.44
C ASP A 98 -5.33 24.46 26.06
N LEU A 99 -4.40 25.36 26.39
CA LEU A 99 -2.97 25.16 26.22
C LEU A 99 -2.36 24.23 27.27
N LYS A 100 -3.12 23.84 28.30
CA LYS A 100 -2.65 22.87 29.29
C LYS A 100 -2.63 21.49 28.62
N PRO A 101 -1.46 20.83 28.50
CA PRO A 101 -1.42 19.48 27.98
C PRO A 101 -2.31 18.58 28.85
N PRO A 102 -3.08 17.65 28.24
CA PRO A 102 -4.00 16.81 28.99
C PRO A 102 -3.25 15.97 30.03
N GLY A 103 -3.49 16.29 31.31
CA GLY A 103 -3.33 15.37 32.44
C GLY A 103 -1.93 14.92 32.84
N HIS A 104 -0.85 15.39 32.23
CA HIS A 104 0.50 14.96 32.65
C HIS A 104 1.03 15.92 33.70
N GLN A 105 0.78 15.60 34.97
CA GLN A 105 1.60 16.15 36.05
C GLN A 105 3.03 15.74 35.75
N HIS A 106 3.88 16.71 35.42
CA HIS A 106 5.31 16.50 35.26
C HIS A 106 5.92 16.17 36.63
N SER A 107 5.70 14.93 37.10
CA SER A 107 6.66 14.29 37.98
C SER A 107 7.91 14.09 37.13
N SER A 108 8.95 14.86 37.47
CA SER A 108 10.24 14.81 36.83
C SER A 108 10.86 13.42 36.97
N SER A 109 10.69 12.60 35.94
CA SER A 109 11.55 11.43 35.71
C SER A 109 11.83 11.34 34.22
N SER A 110 13.11 11.58 33.92
CA SER A 110 13.75 11.57 32.62
C SER A 110 13.43 10.31 31.81
N ILE A 111 12.68 10.45 30.73
CA ILE A 111 12.78 9.54 29.60
C ILE A 111 12.95 10.39 28.34
N SER A 112 14.21 10.76 28.11
CA SER A 112 14.72 11.08 26.79
C SER A 112 14.98 9.75 26.09
N PHE A 113 14.14 9.32 25.15
CA PHE A 113 14.52 8.60 23.91
C PHE A 113 13.27 8.16 23.12
N LEU A 114 13.21 8.58 21.86
CA LEU A 114 12.24 8.26 20.81
C LEU A 114 10.81 8.80 20.92
N GLN A 115 10.71 10.03 20.42
CA GLN A 115 9.53 10.63 19.85
C GLN A 115 9.73 10.68 18.30
N TRP A 116 8.65 10.41 17.55
CA TRP A 116 8.45 10.44 16.09
C TRP A 116 8.75 9.18 15.26
N GLN A 117 7.71 8.36 15.04
CA GLN A 117 7.51 7.68 13.76
C GLN A 117 6.02 7.70 13.36
N TRP A 118 5.61 8.89 12.90
CA TRP A 118 4.57 9.24 11.93
C TRP A 118 3.45 8.23 11.60
N ASP A 119 2.22 8.74 11.76
CA ASP A 119 1.04 8.35 10.99
C ASP A 119 1.35 8.28 9.49
N SER A 120 1.09 7.12 8.89
CA SER A 120 1.02 6.95 7.45
C SER A 120 -0.41 6.53 7.13
N ASP A 121 -1.24 7.54 6.85
CA ASP A 121 -2.45 7.40 6.08
C ASP A 121 -2.04 6.97 4.65
N GLY A 122 -2.04 5.67 4.42
CA GLY A 122 -1.96 5.07 3.09
C GLY A 122 -3.23 4.25 2.88
N GLU A 123 -4.20 4.83 2.19
CA GLU A 123 -5.13 4.02 1.40
C GLU A 123 -4.30 3.33 0.31
N ASP A 124 -3.78 2.14 0.62
CA ASP A 124 -3.16 1.28 -0.38
C ASP A 124 -4.10 0.11 -0.64
N ASP A 125 -4.60 0.10 -1.88
CA ASP A 125 -5.30 -1.00 -2.51
C ASP A 125 -4.66 -2.35 -2.16
N LEU A 126 -5.49 -3.33 -1.79
CA LEU A 126 -5.13 -4.73 -1.58
C LEU A 126 -4.76 -5.44 -2.91
N ALA A 127 -4.04 -4.78 -3.79
CA ALA A 127 -3.43 -5.34 -4.98
C ALA A 127 -1.96 -5.64 -4.66
N LEU A 128 -1.74 -6.76 -3.96
CA LEU A 128 -0.41 -7.34 -3.77
C LEU A 128 0.20 -7.65 -5.15
N THR A 129 1.08 -6.78 -5.64
CA THR A 129 1.92 -7.07 -6.79
C THR A 129 2.87 -8.20 -6.43
N GLU A 130 2.86 -9.27 -7.22
CA GLU A 130 3.60 -10.54 -7.05
C GLU A 130 5.14 -10.40 -7.12
N ASN A 131 5.70 -9.18 -6.98
CA ASN A 131 7.11 -8.87 -7.27
C ASN A 131 7.96 -8.47 -6.04
N ASP A 132 7.41 -8.43 -4.82
CA ASP A 132 8.18 -8.13 -3.59
C ASP A 132 8.74 -9.38 -2.89
N PHE A 133 8.79 -10.54 -3.57
CA PHE A 133 9.22 -11.81 -2.94
C PHE A 133 10.73 -12.02 -2.86
N ASP A 134 11.53 -11.18 -3.51
CA ASP A 134 12.98 -11.38 -3.57
C ASP A 134 13.72 -10.50 -2.56
N ASN A 135 14.57 -11.17 -1.77
CA ASN A 135 15.68 -10.61 -0.99
C ASN A 135 15.43 -10.34 0.51
N ASP A 136 15.15 -11.40 1.28
CA ASP A 136 15.50 -11.43 2.70
C ASP A 136 15.93 -12.85 3.09
N SER A 137 17.12 -13.23 2.64
CA SER A 137 17.68 -14.59 2.68
C SER A 137 18.39 -14.96 3.98
N ASN A 138 18.15 -14.27 5.11
CA ASN A 138 18.92 -14.48 6.34
C ASN A 138 18.08 -14.53 7.62
N GLY A 139 17.08 -15.41 7.64
CA GLY A 139 16.52 -15.93 8.89
C GLY A 139 15.21 -16.68 8.70
N PRO A 140 14.85 -17.62 9.61
CA PRO A 140 13.59 -18.37 9.62
C PRO A 140 12.38 -17.50 10.03
N HIS A 141 12.41 -16.21 9.69
CA HIS A 141 11.53 -15.22 10.26
C HIS A 141 10.71 -14.55 9.16
N LEU A 142 9.39 -14.64 9.31
CA LEU A 142 8.43 -13.82 8.56
C LEU A 142 8.91 -12.37 8.48
N THR A 143 8.74 -11.75 7.31
CA THR A 143 9.04 -10.34 7.14
C THR A 143 8.28 -9.53 8.18
N ARG A 144 8.87 -8.43 8.65
CA ARG A 144 8.25 -7.56 9.68
C ARG A 144 6.84 -7.13 9.24
N GLN A 145 6.67 -6.82 7.96
CA GLN A 145 5.40 -6.43 7.37
C GLN A 145 4.37 -7.57 7.44
N MET A 146 4.75 -8.79 7.04
CA MET A 146 3.84 -9.94 7.10
C MET A 146 3.43 -10.24 8.54
N ARG A 147 4.36 -10.22 9.49
CA ARG A 147 4.04 -10.38 10.92
C ARG A 147 3.10 -9.29 11.42
N HIS A 148 3.33 -8.04 11.06
CA HIS A 148 2.48 -6.93 11.47
C HIS A 148 1.07 -7.03 10.89
N GLY A 149 0.95 -7.43 9.62
CA GLY A 149 -0.33 -7.74 8.98
C GLY A 149 -1.06 -8.86 9.72
N LEU A 150 -0.35 -9.95 10.02
CA LEU A 150 -0.90 -11.09 10.76
C LEU A 150 -1.37 -10.72 12.17
N LYS A 151 -0.69 -9.79 12.85
CA LYS A 151 -1.11 -9.27 14.16
C LYS A 151 -2.33 -8.35 14.07
N ARG A 152 -2.47 -7.58 12.98
CA ARG A 152 -3.59 -6.65 12.78
C ARG A 152 -4.87 -7.37 12.40
N HIS A 153 -4.77 -8.38 11.54
CA HIS A 153 -5.93 -9.15 11.11
C HIS A 153 -6.29 -10.21 12.13
N HIS A 154 -7.59 -10.40 12.39
CA HIS A 154 -8.06 -11.49 13.23
C HIS A 154 -7.90 -12.81 12.47
N ILE A 155 -6.83 -13.54 12.76
CA ILE A 155 -6.54 -14.82 12.14
C ILE A 155 -7.40 -15.90 12.81
N PRO A 156 -8.22 -16.65 12.05
CA PRO A 156 -9.01 -17.72 12.63
C PRO A 156 -8.11 -18.90 12.99
N GLU A 157 -7.92 -19.11 14.29
CA GLU A 157 -6.95 -20.07 14.84
C GLU A 157 -7.14 -21.50 14.32
N GLY A 158 -8.39 -21.93 14.13
CA GLY A 158 -8.71 -23.27 13.65
C GLY A 158 -8.14 -23.59 12.27
N TRP A 159 -8.18 -22.63 11.34
CA TRP A 159 -7.65 -22.81 9.99
C TRP A 159 -6.13 -22.91 9.99
N VAL A 160 -5.48 -22.05 10.76
CA VAL A 160 -4.03 -22.06 10.92
C VAL A 160 -3.57 -23.40 11.46
N MET A 161 -4.18 -23.89 12.54
CA MET A 161 -3.84 -25.19 13.12
C MET A 161 -4.03 -26.33 12.13
N GLN A 162 -5.10 -26.28 11.33
CA GLN A 162 -5.37 -27.31 10.32
C GLN A 162 -4.28 -27.33 9.25
N TYR A 163 -4.00 -26.20 8.61
CA TYR A 163 -3.01 -26.12 7.54
C TYR A 163 -1.59 -26.39 8.04
N GLU A 164 -1.25 -25.89 9.23
CA GLU A 164 0.02 -26.16 9.89
C GLU A 164 0.19 -27.67 10.15
N LYS A 165 -0.83 -28.33 10.68
CA LYS A 165 -0.81 -29.79 10.89
C LYS A 165 -0.65 -30.56 9.59
N GLU A 166 -1.40 -30.20 8.55
CA GLU A 166 -1.31 -30.84 7.23
C GLU A 166 0.09 -30.67 6.62
N LEU A 167 0.68 -29.48 6.74
CA LEU A 167 2.05 -29.21 6.31
C LEU A 167 3.06 -30.06 7.08
N LEU A 168 2.96 -30.12 8.41
CA LEU A 168 3.87 -30.89 9.24
C LEU A 168 3.78 -32.40 8.99
N ASP A 169 2.57 -32.91 8.78
CA ASP A 169 2.35 -34.31 8.40
C ASP A 169 2.96 -34.61 7.02
N TYR A 170 2.75 -33.73 6.05
CA TYR A 170 3.40 -33.82 4.73
C TYR A 170 4.94 -33.85 4.83
N LEU A 171 5.53 -32.93 5.59
CA LEU A 171 6.98 -32.88 5.79
C LEU A 171 7.51 -34.12 6.52
N SER A 172 6.74 -34.69 7.45
CA SER A 172 7.11 -35.91 8.18
C SER A 172 7.08 -37.14 7.27
N ARG A 173 6.05 -37.28 6.43
CA ARG A 173 5.97 -38.37 5.43
C ARG A 173 7.14 -38.32 4.46
N ARG A 174 7.58 -37.13 4.08
CA ARG A 174 8.70 -36.92 3.16
C ARG A 174 10.06 -37.24 3.75
N GLN A 175 10.31 -36.91 5.02
CA GLN A 175 11.55 -37.27 5.71
C GLN A 175 11.82 -38.78 5.78
N HIS A 176 10.77 -39.62 5.75
CA HIS A 176 10.94 -41.08 5.77
C HIS A 176 11.13 -41.70 4.39
N GLN A 177 11.02 -40.92 3.31
CA GLN A 177 11.01 -41.38 1.93
C GLN A 177 12.32 -40.98 1.22
N ASP A 178 13.47 -41.35 1.80
CA ASP A 178 14.82 -41.04 1.30
C ASP A 178 15.26 -41.85 0.05
N LYS A 179 14.36 -42.64 -0.57
CA LYS A 179 14.68 -43.32 -1.83
C LYS A 179 14.11 -42.53 -3.02
N PRO A 180 14.96 -42.07 -3.95
CA PRO A 180 14.52 -41.45 -5.19
C PRO A 180 13.95 -42.55 -6.09
N ASP A 181 12.67 -42.88 -5.93
CA ASP A 181 11.97 -43.71 -6.90
C ASP A 181 11.76 -42.87 -8.18
N GLU A 182 12.66 -43.09 -9.14
CA GLU A 182 12.57 -42.60 -10.51
C GLU A 182 11.31 -43.16 -11.20
N GLY A 183 10.18 -42.48 -11.05
CA GLY A 183 9.00 -42.80 -11.86
C GLY A 183 7.63 -42.46 -11.29
N LEU A 184 7.54 -41.96 -10.05
CA LEU A 184 6.24 -41.63 -9.45
C LEU A 184 5.82 -40.17 -9.74
N SER A 185 4.58 -40.07 -10.24
CA SER A 185 3.86 -38.87 -10.67
C SER A 185 4.11 -37.63 -9.81
N GLN A 186 4.24 -36.46 -10.46
CA GLN A 186 4.50 -35.14 -9.86
C GLN A 186 3.61 -34.83 -8.64
N HIS A 187 2.40 -35.41 -8.60
CA HIS A 187 1.43 -35.31 -7.51
C HIS A 187 1.90 -35.82 -6.15
N HIS A 188 2.86 -36.74 -6.08
CA HIS A 188 3.39 -37.15 -4.78
C HIS A 188 4.38 -36.10 -4.24
N LYS A 189 5.04 -35.33 -5.11
CA LYS A 189 6.13 -34.37 -4.80
C LYS A 189 5.66 -33.03 -4.26
N THR A 190 4.38 -32.74 -4.42
CA THR A 190 3.84 -31.45 -4.05
C THR A 190 2.61 -31.64 -3.17
N LEU A 191 2.48 -30.79 -2.17
CA LEU A 191 1.24 -30.67 -1.39
C LEU A 191 0.41 -29.56 -2.04
N THR A 192 -0.83 -29.89 -2.43
CA THR A 192 -1.72 -28.95 -3.12
C THR A 192 -2.97 -28.73 -2.28
N TRP A 193 -3.27 -27.46 -2.01
CA TRP A 193 -4.51 -27.02 -1.38
C TRP A 193 -5.36 -26.22 -2.36
N GLU A 194 -6.63 -26.59 -2.50
CA GLU A 194 -7.63 -25.79 -3.22
C GLU A 194 -8.15 -24.71 -2.26
N ILE A 195 -7.72 -23.46 -2.46
CA ILE A 195 -8.07 -22.32 -1.59
C ILE A 195 -8.52 -21.17 -2.48
N ASP A 196 -9.83 -20.95 -2.53
CA ASP A 196 -10.41 -19.86 -3.32
C ASP A 196 -10.18 -18.49 -2.65
N ASP A 197 -10.26 -18.44 -1.32
CA ASP A 197 -10.08 -17.22 -0.53
C ASP A 197 -8.63 -16.72 -0.59
N SER A 198 -8.46 -15.47 -1.03
CA SER A 198 -7.16 -14.80 -1.08
C SER A 198 -6.54 -14.61 0.30
N TYR A 199 -7.36 -14.40 1.34
CA TYR A 199 -6.88 -14.20 2.70
C TYR A 199 -6.31 -15.48 3.31
N LEU A 200 -7.03 -16.61 3.20
CA LEU A 200 -6.54 -17.91 3.64
C LEU A 200 -5.26 -18.32 2.88
N ARG A 201 -5.21 -18.04 1.57
CA ARG A 201 -4.03 -18.30 0.77
C ARG A 201 -2.81 -17.52 1.27
N TRP A 202 -2.98 -16.25 1.58
CA TRP A 202 -1.92 -15.42 2.17
C TRP A 202 -1.43 -15.97 3.51
N ILE A 203 -2.34 -16.43 4.39
CA ILE A 203 -1.98 -17.08 5.65
C ILE A 203 -1.15 -18.35 5.39
N VAL A 204 -1.58 -19.19 4.45
CA VAL A 204 -0.88 -20.42 4.11
C VAL A 204 0.53 -20.15 3.58
N HIS A 205 0.71 -19.15 2.73
CA HIS A 205 2.05 -18.72 2.28
C HIS A 205 2.90 -18.23 3.46
N ALA A 206 2.32 -17.51 4.42
CA ALA A 206 3.03 -17.12 5.62
C ALA A 206 3.45 -18.33 6.46
N ILE A 207 2.58 -19.32 6.65
CA ILE A 207 2.92 -20.58 7.34
C ILE A 207 4.08 -21.28 6.63
N CYS A 208 4.00 -21.44 5.31
CA CYS A 208 5.06 -22.08 4.53
C CYS A 208 6.40 -21.34 4.69
N ARG A 209 6.38 -20.00 4.60
CA ARG A 209 7.59 -19.18 4.79
C ARG A 209 8.16 -19.29 6.21
N TYR A 210 7.32 -19.42 7.23
CA TYR A 210 7.77 -19.65 8.61
C TYR A 210 8.50 -20.98 8.78
N TYR A 211 8.05 -22.02 8.08
CA TYR A 211 8.69 -23.33 8.06
C TYR A 211 9.81 -23.47 7.01
N ASN A 212 10.17 -22.37 6.32
CA ASN A 212 11.14 -22.34 5.22
C ASN A 212 10.80 -23.33 4.09
N VAL A 213 9.51 -23.42 3.74
CA VAL A 213 9.02 -24.23 2.63
C VAL A 213 8.56 -23.31 1.51
N ASP A 214 9.00 -23.63 0.30
CA ASP A 214 8.61 -22.88 -0.89
C ASP A 214 7.15 -23.15 -1.23
N SER A 215 6.40 -22.07 -1.47
CA SER A 215 5.00 -22.15 -1.84
C SER A 215 4.69 -21.12 -2.93
N TYR A 216 3.83 -21.51 -3.86
CA TYR A 216 3.35 -20.64 -4.93
C TYR A 216 1.88 -20.95 -5.19
N SER A 217 1.16 -20.00 -5.78
CA SER A 217 -0.24 -20.19 -6.12
C SER A 217 -0.44 -20.11 -7.62
N GLU A 218 -1.25 -21.03 -8.14
CA GLU A 218 -1.57 -21.08 -9.56
C GLU A 218 -3.08 -21.09 -9.75
N THR A 219 -3.55 -20.48 -10.83
CA THR A 219 -4.96 -20.57 -11.22
C THR A 219 -5.09 -21.71 -12.23
N THR A 220 -5.83 -22.75 -11.86
CA THR A 220 -6.10 -23.90 -12.71
C THR A 220 -6.94 -23.48 -13.92
N GLN A 221 -6.91 -24.29 -14.99
CA GLN A 221 -7.71 -24.07 -16.20
C GLN A 221 -9.22 -23.93 -15.92
N ASP A 222 -9.70 -24.54 -14.84
CA ASP A 222 -11.09 -24.47 -14.38
C ASP A 222 -11.43 -23.15 -13.64
N GLY A 223 -10.48 -22.22 -13.52
CA GLY A 223 -10.63 -20.93 -12.82
C GLY A 223 -10.52 -21.01 -11.30
N ARG A 224 -10.28 -22.20 -10.74
CA ARG A 224 -9.99 -22.39 -9.31
C ARG A 224 -8.55 -22.00 -8.99
N ARG A 225 -8.31 -21.51 -7.77
CA ARG A 225 -6.95 -21.19 -7.32
C ARG A 225 -6.42 -22.26 -6.38
N VAL A 226 -5.24 -22.76 -6.72
CA VAL A 226 -4.55 -23.79 -5.95
C VAL A 226 -3.26 -23.23 -5.37
N THR A 227 -2.97 -23.62 -4.13
CA THR A 227 -1.72 -23.29 -3.43
C THR A 227 -0.88 -24.54 -3.40
N ILE A 228 0.28 -24.48 -4.03
CA ILE A 228 1.18 -25.61 -4.19
C ILE A 228 2.40 -25.36 -3.32
N VAL A 229 2.77 -26.37 -2.54
CA VAL A 229 3.92 -26.37 -1.66
C VAL A 229 4.94 -27.36 -2.20
N ASN A 230 6.14 -26.85 -2.48
CA ASN A 230 7.27 -27.63 -2.97
C ASN A 230 8.19 -28.00 -1.82
N TRP A 231 8.60 -29.27 -1.79
CA TRP A 231 9.68 -29.68 -0.92
C TRP A 231 11.02 -29.55 -1.67
N THR A 232 11.83 -28.60 -1.23
CA THR A 232 13.20 -28.41 -1.71
C THR A 232 14.14 -29.13 -0.74
N ALA A 233 14.85 -30.15 -1.20
CA ALA A 233 15.74 -30.97 -0.37
C ALA A 233 17.01 -30.20 0.10
N ASP A 234 17.31 -29.08 -0.55
CA ASP A 234 18.57 -28.36 -0.39
C ASP A 234 18.57 -27.40 0.82
N HIS A 235 17.40 -27.08 1.36
CA HIS A 235 17.31 -26.29 2.58
C HIS A 235 17.34 -27.25 3.77
N GLN A 236 18.39 -27.17 4.58
CA GLN A 236 18.38 -27.72 5.94
C GLN A 236 17.20 -27.06 6.66
N LEU A 237 16.06 -27.75 6.68
CA LEU A 237 14.82 -27.27 7.29
C LEU A 237 15.05 -27.20 8.80
N GLU A 238 15.62 -26.08 9.28
CA GLU A 238 15.62 -25.76 10.70
C GLU A 238 14.15 -25.55 11.11
N ARG A 239 13.54 -26.62 11.61
CA ARG A 239 12.15 -26.58 12.06
C ARG A 239 12.08 -25.65 13.27
N PRO A 240 11.19 -24.64 13.24
CA PRO A 240 10.93 -23.82 14.41
C PRO A 240 10.46 -24.70 15.58
N GLN A 241 10.92 -24.38 16.79
CA GLN A 241 10.56 -25.11 18.01
C GLN A 241 9.18 -24.73 18.55
N VAL A 242 8.64 -23.58 18.12
CA VAL A 242 7.34 -23.07 18.55
C VAL A 242 6.35 -23.17 17.38
N SER A 243 5.06 -23.27 17.70
CA SER A 243 4.01 -23.23 16.69
C SER A 243 3.95 -21.85 16.02
N PHE A 244 3.45 -21.80 14.80
CA PHE A 244 3.24 -20.57 14.06
C PHE A 244 2.28 -19.63 14.80
N LEU A 245 1.22 -20.16 15.42
CA LEU A 245 0.29 -19.37 16.22
C LEU A 245 0.96 -18.73 17.43
N ASP A 246 1.76 -19.49 18.17
CA ASP A 246 2.48 -18.96 19.34
C ASP A 246 3.50 -17.90 18.93
N TYR A 247 4.14 -18.09 17.77
CA TYR A 247 5.09 -17.13 17.20
C TYR A 247 4.45 -15.80 16.81
N ILE A 248 3.19 -15.81 16.33
CA ILE A 248 2.46 -14.58 15.99
C ILE A 248 1.97 -13.87 17.24
N LYS A 249 1.52 -14.62 18.26
CA LYS A 249 0.99 -14.05 19.50
C LYS A 249 2.07 -13.40 20.39
N LYS A 250 3.33 -13.79 20.21
CA LYS A 250 4.50 -13.20 20.87
C LYS A 250 4.87 -11.83 20.28
#